data_AF-B4QFC5-F1
#
_entry.id   AF-B4QFC5-F1
#
_cell.length_a   1.000
_cell.length_b   1.000
_cell.length_c   1.000
_cell.angle_alpha   90.00
_cell.angle_beta   90.00
_cell.angle_gamma   90.00
#
_symmetry.space_group_name_H-M   'P 1'
#
loop_
_entity.id
_entity.type
_entity.pdbx_description
1 polymer ?
#
loop_
_entity_poly.entity_id
_entity_poly.type
_entity_poly.pdbx_seq_one_letter_code
_entity_poly.pdbx_strand_id
1 'polypeptide(L)'
;MAVQQAETSAFQNFVREMYDGYYQLLLSQERELTGSQPEQQPANRRLGLKDLGRLQKVASDLWNQMDRDRKQQYKDLAMMALHRRSLRLPPDPHRIPPHLKRSSKKVTKYKPTCLYP
;
A
#
# COMPACT_ATOMS: atom_id res chain seq x y z
N MET A 1 -3.86 -21.30 -5.25
CA MET A 1 -3.17 -20.49 -4.21
C MET A 1 -4.03 -19.29 -3.89
N ALA A 2 -4.62 -19.25 -2.70
CA ALA A 2 -5.52 -18.18 -2.28
C ALA A 2 -4.69 -16.94 -1.94
N VAL A 3 -4.80 -15.88 -2.74
CA VAL A 3 -4.27 -14.55 -2.38
C VAL A 3 -5.06 -14.09 -1.15
N GLN A 4 -4.41 -14.21 0.01
CA GLN A 4 -4.98 -13.91 1.31
C GLN A 4 -5.59 -12.51 1.28
N GLN A 5 -6.89 -12.45 1.51
CA GLN A 5 -7.64 -11.22 1.69
C GLN A 5 -7.14 -10.59 2.99
N ALA A 6 -6.17 -9.68 2.90
CA ALA A 6 -5.77 -8.90 4.06
C ALA A 6 -6.92 -7.93 4.38
N GLU A 7 -7.75 -8.33 5.33
CA GLU A 7 -8.67 -7.44 6.02
C GLU A 7 -7.84 -6.39 6.75
N THR A 8 -7.62 -5.23 6.13
CA THR A 8 -6.73 -4.23 6.71
C THR A 8 -7.49 -3.33 7.67
N SER A 9 -7.20 -3.46 8.96
CA SER A 9 -7.53 -2.44 9.96
C SER A 9 -6.98 -1.08 9.56
N ALA A 10 -7.51 0.00 10.14
CA ALA A 10 -7.02 1.36 9.87
C ALA A 10 -5.50 1.47 10.15
N PHE A 11 -5.04 0.87 11.24
CA PHE A 11 -3.61 0.82 11.57
C PHE A 11 -2.80 -0.01 10.56
N GLN A 12 -3.30 -1.16 10.09
CA GLN A 12 -2.61 -1.95 9.07
C GLN A 12 -2.50 -1.22 7.72
N ASN A 13 -3.50 -0.43 7.34
CA ASN A 13 -3.41 0.43 6.14
C ASN A 13 -2.31 1.48 6.31
N PHE A 14 -2.19 2.06 7.49
CA PHE A 14 -1.12 3.01 7.81
C PHE A 14 0.27 2.35 7.82
N VAL A 15 0.41 1.20 8.50
CA VAL A 15 1.68 0.44 8.53
C VAL A 15 2.12 0.05 7.12
N ARG A 16 1.18 -0.29 6.25
CA ARG A 16 1.47 -0.59 4.85
C ARG A 16 2.04 0.62 4.12
N GLU A 17 1.42 1.79 4.23
CA GLU A 17 1.96 3.02 3.65
C GLU A 17 3.36 3.37 4.17
N MET A 18 3.58 3.18 5.48
CA MET A 18 4.89 3.34 6.11
C MET A 18 5.93 2.35 5.57
N TYR A 19 5.55 1.09 5.36
CA TYR A 19 6.39 0.06 4.77
C TYR A 19 6.86 0.48 3.37
N ASP A 20 5.93 0.93 2.53
CA ASP A 20 6.24 1.31 1.15
C ASP A 20 7.18 2.53 1.11
N GLY A 21 6.94 3.53 1.98
CA GLY A 21 7.82 4.70 2.11
C GLY A 21 9.22 4.34 2.62
N TYR A 22 9.31 3.50 3.65
CA TYR A 22 10.58 3.05 4.21
C TYR A 22 11.37 2.18 3.23
N TYR A 23 10.68 1.33 2.47
CA TYR A 23 11.30 0.53 1.41
C TYR A 23 11.90 1.42 0.32
N GLN A 24 11.16 2.44 -0.15
CA GLN A 24 11.68 3.40 -1.13
C GLN A 24 12.92 4.16 -0.62
N LEU A 25 12.93 4.54 0.66
CA LEU A 25 14.08 5.18 1.29
C LEU A 25 15.32 4.26 1.36
N LEU A 26 15.13 2.99 1.69
CA LEU A 26 16.23 2.02 1.67
C LEU A 26 16.77 1.85 0.25
N LEU A 27 15.89 1.74 -0.75
CA LEU A 27 16.30 1.65 -2.14
C LEU A 27 17.08 2.89 -2.59
N SER A 28 16.71 4.10 -2.14
CA SER A 28 17.47 5.31 -2.47
C SER A 28 18.85 5.33 -1.81
N GLN A 29 18.96 4.92 -0.54
CA GLN A 29 20.26 4.83 0.14
C GLN A 29 21.18 3.80 -0.51
N GLU A 30 20.66 2.62 -0.87
CA GLU A 30 21.44 1.61 -1.59
C GLU A 30 21.91 2.11 -2.96
N ARG A 31 21.09 2.90 -3.66
CA ARG A 31 21.48 3.53 -4.94
C ARG A 31 22.62 4.53 -4.77
N GLU A 32 22.56 5.36 -3.74
CA GLU A 32 23.62 6.35 -3.45
C GLU A 32 24.94 5.65 -3.08
N LEU A 33 24.87 4.56 -2.33
CA LEU A 33 26.06 3.81 -1.89
C LEU A 33 26.69 2.96 -3.00
N THR A 34 25.87 2.37 -3.86
CA THR A 34 26.31 1.31 -4.79
C THR A 34 26.29 1.73 -6.26
N GLY A 35 25.73 2.91 -6.59
CA GLY A 35 25.60 3.42 -7.95
C GLY A 35 24.73 2.55 -8.88
N SER A 36 23.99 1.58 -8.34
CA SER A 36 23.33 0.53 -9.11
C SER A 36 22.06 1.03 -9.83
N GLN A 37 21.89 0.62 -11.08
CA GLN A 37 20.74 1.00 -11.90
C GLN A 37 19.42 0.33 -11.42
N PRO A 38 18.28 1.01 -11.59
CA PRO A 38 16.98 0.55 -11.10
C PRO A 38 16.48 -0.77 -11.72
N GLU A 39 16.96 -1.15 -12.91
CA GLU A 39 16.52 -2.38 -13.60
C GLU A 39 17.05 -3.68 -12.97
N GLN A 40 18.12 -3.63 -12.18
CA GLN A 40 18.74 -4.81 -11.58
C GLN A 40 18.22 -5.11 -10.16
N GLN A 41 17.39 -4.23 -9.59
CA GLN A 41 16.88 -4.45 -8.24
C GLN A 41 15.73 -5.45 -8.26
N PRO A 42 15.76 -6.51 -7.43
CA PRO A 42 14.66 -7.45 -7.36
C PRO A 42 13.44 -6.71 -6.83
N ALA A 43 12.40 -6.59 -7.68
CA ALA A 43 11.09 -6.04 -7.31
C ALA A 43 10.44 -6.74 -6.10
N ASN A 44 11.03 -7.85 -5.63
CA ASN A 44 10.57 -8.69 -4.53
C ASN A 44 11.47 -8.65 -3.28
N ARG A 45 12.39 -7.70 -3.14
CA ARG A 45 13.21 -7.60 -1.91
C ARG A 45 12.28 -7.24 -0.74
N ARG A 46 12.16 -8.16 0.22
CA ARG A 46 11.37 -7.93 1.44
C ARG A 46 12.25 -7.30 2.51
N LEU A 47 11.68 -6.45 3.34
CA LEU A 47 12.38 -5.95 4.54
C LEU A 47 12.78 -7.14 5.43
N GLY A 48 13.97 -7.06 6.02
CA GLY A 48 14.39 -8.02 7.03
C GLY A 48 13.52 -7.93 8.29
N LEU A 49 13.48 -9.00 9.09
CA LEU A 49 12.71 -9.05 10.35
C LEU A 49 13.08 -7.93 11.32
N LYS A 50 14.37 -7.57 11.39
CA LYS A 50 14.86 -6.47 12.25
C LYS A 50 14.25 -5.13 11.83
N ASP A 51 14.20 -4.87 10.53
CA ASP A 51 13.68 -3.61 9.99
C ASP A 51 12.16 -3.56 10.09
N LEU A 52 11.48 -4.70 9.89
CA LEU A 52 10.05 -4.85 10.17
C LEU A 52 9.71 -4.50 11.63
N GLY A 53 10.50 -5.00 12.59
CA GLY A 53 10.31 -4.68 14.01
C GLY A 53 10.50 -3.19 14.31
N ARG A 54 11.52 -2.56 13.73
CA ARG A 54 11.75 -1.10 13.85
C ARG A 54 10.62 -0.30 13.24
N LEU A 55 10.19 -0.67 12.02
CA LEU A 55 9.10 -0.04 11.30
C LEU A 55 7.80 -0.12 12.12
N GLN A 56 7.50 -1.27 12.70
CA GLN A 56 6.28 -1.47 13.48
C GLN A 56 6.28 -0.61 14.75
N LYS A 57 7.44 -0.47 15.42
CA LYS A 57 7.57 0.43 16.58
C LYS A 57 7.35 1.89 16.18
N VAL A 58 8.05 2.36 15.15
CA VAL A 58 7.91 3.74 14.65
C VAL A 58 6.47 4.01 14.17
N ALA A 59 5.86 3.05 13.47
CA ALA A 59 4.49 3.17 13.02
C ALA A 59 3.51 3.24 14.20
N SER A 60 3.73 2.47 15.27
CA SER A 60 2.92 2.57 16.48
C SER A 60 3.03 3.96 17.12
N ASP A 61 4.24 4.49 17.24
CA ASP A 61 4.48 5.80 17.85
C ASP A 61 3.84 6.92 17.04
N LEU A 62 4.06 6.92 15.72
CA LEU A 62 3.45 7.90 14.80
C LEU A 62 1.93 7.78 14.78
N TRP A 63 1.39 6.56 14.76
CA TRP A 63 -0.05 6.36 14.81
C TRP A 63 -0.63 6.95 16.09
N ASN A 64 0.01 6.76 17.25
CA ASN A 64 -0.49 7.31 18.50
C ASN A 64 -0.51 8.85 18.49
N GLN A 65 0.52 9.48 17.93
CA GLN A 65 0.65 10.94 17.83
C GLN A 65 -0.20 11.55 16.70
N MET A 66 -0.65 10.77 15.74
CA MET A 66 -1.37 11.27 14.56
C MET A 66 -2.75 11.83 14.90
N ASP A 67 -3.10 12.96 14.28
CA ASP A 67 -4.39 13.62 14.42
C ASP A 67 -5.57 12.73 14.01
N ARG A 68 -6.73 13.02 14.61
CA ARG A 68 -7.97 12.28 14.35
C ARG A 68 -8.38 12.37 12.88
N ASP A 69 -8.21 13.52 12.25
CA ASP A 69 -8.59 13.73 10.84
C ASP A 69 -7.73 12.89 9.89
N ARG A 70 -6.43 12.81 10.16
CA ARG A 70 -5.51 11.96 9.40
C ARG A 70 -5.81 10.48 9.62
N LYS A 71 -6.14 10.08 10.86
CA LYS A 71 -6.64 8.72 11.17
C LYS A 71 -7.95 8.38 10.47
N GLN A 72 -8.82 9.37 10.23
CA GLN A 72 -10.13 9.14 9.63
C GLN A 72 -10.02 8.56 8.23
N GLN A 73 -9.07 9.03 7.42
CA GLN A 73 -8.83 8.48 6.09
C GLN A 73 -8.55 6.97 6.12
N TYR A 74 -7.73 6.51 7.07
CA TYR A 74 -7.44 5.08 7.24
C TYR A 74 -8.63 4.28 7.78
N LYS A 75 -9.45 4.89 8.63
CA LYS A 75 -10.71 4.29 9.12
C LYS A 75 -11.71 4.12 7.98
N ASP A 76 -11.87 5.12 7.12
CA ASP A 76 -12.75 5.04 5.96
C ASP A 76 -12.32 3.91 5.02
N LEU A 77 -11.01 3.76 4.79
CA LEU A 77 -10.47 2.66 4.00
C LEU A 77 -10.79 1.28 4.59
N ALA A 78 -10.71 1.14 5.91
CA ALA A 78 -11.05 -0.08 6.63
C ALA A 78 -12.57 -0.35 6.60
N MET A 79 -13.40 0.68 6.75
CA MET A 79 -14.85 0.58 6.65
C MET A 79 -15.31 0.17 5.25
N MET A 80 -14.70 0.72 4.20
CA MET A 80 -14.97 0.29 2.81
C MET A 80 -14.59 -1.18 2.59
N ALA A 81 -13.48 -1.63 3.18
CA ALA A 81 -13.07 -3.03 3.11
C ALA A 81 -14.08 -3.94 3.84
N LEU A 82 -14.51 -3.54 5.05
CA LEU A 82 -15.52 -4.25 5.82
C LEU A 82 -16.86 -4.32 5.07
N HIS A 83 -17.28 -3.22 4.46
CA HIS A 83 -18.52 -3.18 3.68
C HIS A 83 -18.46 -4.13 2.48
N ARG A 84 -17.37 -4.12 1.68
CA ARG A 84 -17.20 -5.11 0.60
C ARG A 84 -17.27 -6.55 1.12
N ARG A 85 -16.67 -6.82 2.28
CA ARG A 85 -16.74 -8.16 2.92
C ARG A 85 -18.16 -8.54 3.28
N SER A 86 -18.95 -7.63 3.83
CA SER A 86 -20.38 -7.90 4.12
C SER A 86 -21.16 -8.27 2.87
N LEU A 87 -20.80 -7.70 1.72
CA LEU A 87 -21.35 -8.02 0.41
C LEU A 87 -20.70 -9.27 -0.23
N ARG A 88 -19.76 -9.92 0.45
CA ARG A 88 -18.94 -11.05 -0.03
C ARG A 88 -18.27 -10.78 -1.38
N LEU A 89 -18.01 -9.52 -1.67
CA LEU A 89 -17.30 -9.12 -2.87
C LEU A 89 -15.81 -9.45 -2.68
N PRO A 90 -15.09 -9.88 -3.73
CA PRO A 90 -13.65 -10.10 -3.65
C PRO A 90 -12.92 -8.82 -3.22
N PRO A 91 -11.65 -8.86 -2.81
CA PRO A 91 -10.84 -7.65 -2.70
C PRO A 91 -10.85 -6.92 -4.04
N ASP A 92 -10.94 -5.60 -4.03
CA ASP A 92 -10.98 -4.82 -5.27
C ASP A 92 -9.65 -4.97 -6.04
N PRO A 93 -9.67 -5.58 -7.25
CA PRO A 93 -8.46 -5.83 -8.04
C PRO A 93 -7.83 -4.56 -8.60
N HIS A 94 -8.57 -3.45 -8.67
CA HIS A 94 -8.09 -2.15 -9.14
C HIS A 94 -7.75 -1.20 -8.00
N ARG A 95 -7.81 -1.66 -6.74
CA ARG A 95 -7.46 -0.83 -5.60
C ARG A 95 -5.95 -0.64 -5.57
N ILE A 96 -5.53 0.40 -6.27
CA ILE A 96 -4.19 0.96 -6.24
C ILE A 96 -3.84 1.21 -4.77
N PRO A 97 -2.80 0.56 -4.22
CA PRO A 97 -2.30 0.83 -2.90
C PRO A 97 -2.17 2.35 -2.66
N PRO A 98 -2.47 2.85 -1.45
CA PRO A 98 -2.48 4.29 -1.20
C PRO A 98 -1.17 4.99 -1.59
N HIS A 99 -0.02 4.32 -1.47
CA HIS A 99 1.30 4.82 -1.87
C HIS A 99 1.50 4.98 -3.40
N LEU A 100 0.71 4.29 -4.23
CA LEU A 100 0.74 4.40 -5.69
C LEU A 100 -0.21 5.49 -6.22
N LYS A 101 -0.91 6.23 -5.35
CA LYS A 101 -1.72 7.40 -5.76
C LYS A 101 -0.89 8.62 -6.16
N ARG A 102 0.41 8.48 -6.43
CA ARG A 102 1.24 9.58 -6.94
C ARG A 102 1.07 9.64 -8.47
N SER A 103 0.30 10.63 -8.91
CA SER A 103 0.10 11.03 -10.31
C SER A 103 -0.70 10.06 -11.20
N SER A 104 -2.02 10.00 -11.01
CA SER A 104 -2.93 9.67 -12.13
C SER A 104 -3.46 10.97 -12.74
N LYS A 105 -2.59 11.68 -13.48
CA LYS A 105 -3.07 12.56 -14.54
C LYS A 105 -3.11 11.71 -15.81
N LYS A 106 -4.31 11.60 -16.38
CA LYS A 106 -4.68 10.97 -17.66
C LYS A 106 -4.98 9.47 -17.60
N VAL A 107 -6.25 9.16 -17.29
CA VAL A 107 -6.89 7.97 -17.88
C VAL A 107 -7.95 8.47 -18.84
N THR A 108 -7.61 8.44 -20.12
CA THR A 108 -8.52 8.62 -21.24
C THR A 108 -9.61 7.56 -21.15
N LYS A 109 -10.88 7.96 -21.28
CA LYS A 109 -12.06 7.10 -21.22
C LYS A 109 -11.92 5.95 -22.23
N TYR A 110 -11.78 4.71 -21.76
CA TYR A 110 -12.06 3.54 -22.59
C TYR A 110 -13.57 3.26 -22.54
N LYS A 111 -14.23 3.36 -23.71
CA LYS A 111 -15.59 2.85 -23.91
C LYS A 111 -15.49 1.32 -24.04
N PRO A 112 -16.20 0.51 -23.25
CA PRO A 112 -16.29 -0.91 -23.51
C PRO A 112 -17.39 -1.12 -24.57
N THR A 113 -17.00 -1.27 -25.82
CA THR A 113 -17.87 -1.84 -26.84
C THR A 113 -18.01 -3.33 -26.55
N CYS A 114 -19.10 -3.73 -25.91
CA CYS A 114 -19.51 -5.12 -25.85
C CYS A 114 -19.91 -5.56 -27.26
N LEU A 115 -19.04 -6.34 -27.89
CA LEU A 115 -19.38 -7.19 -29.03
C LEU A 115 -18.99 -8.60 -28.62
N TYR A 116 -19.99 -9.44 -28.40
CA TYR A 116 -19.86 -10.89 -28.52
C TYR A 116 -20.90 -11.36 -29.54
N PRO A 117 -20.58 -12.43 -30.30
CA PRO A 117 -21.18 -12.80 -31.57
C PRO A 117 -22.59 -13.39 -31.43
#